data_AF-A0A921JQ61-F1
#
_entry.id   AF-A0A921JQ61-F1
#
_cell.length_a   1.000
_cell.length_b   1.000
_cell.length_c   1.000
_cell.angle_alpha   90.00
_cell.angle_beta   90.00
_cell.angle_gamma   90.00
#
_symmetry.space_group_name_H-M   'P 1'
#
loop_
_entity.id
_entity.type
_entity.pdbx_description
1 polymer ?
#
loop_
_entity_poly.entity_id
_entity_poly.type
_entity_poly.pdbx_seq_one_letter_code
_entity_poly.pdbx_strand_id
1 'polypeptide(L)'
;MDERQELNAGRASMIVLGLIALVALGVLVYEYVTTKDVNNGWAILTLLGSGGMLALLMRMIGGAEAPKTFLGKELPTEDTSEAKAERKRAYLIDAGLFAIAIAALSVVGLTLGDTQAIVPAFLQGTAGMIVGAALSLVGGFVIYYAFNYVVGESASRSVEKRLARYDAE
;
A
#
# COMPACT_ATOMS: atom_id res chain seq x y z
N MET A 1 -22.97 1.30 -23.18
CA MET A 1 -22.45 0.15 -22.41
C MET A 1 -23.19 0.18 -21.09
N ASP A 2 -23.74 -0.95 -20.65
CA ASP A 2 -24.59 -0.98 -19.45
C ASP A 2 -23.71 -0.74 -18.20
N GLU A 3 -24.14 0.08 -17.24
CA GLU A 3 -23.32 0.53 -16.09
C GLU A 3 -22.74 -0.66 -15.29
N ARG A 4 -23.46 -1.78 -15.30
CA ARG A 4 -23.03 -3.07 -14.71
C ARG A 4 -21.87 -3.73 -15.46
N GLN A 5 -21.78 -3.56 -16.78
CA GLN A 5 -20.67 -4.09 -17.58
C GLN A 5 -19.39 -3.28 -17.36
N GLU A 6 -19.47 -1.96 -17.18
CA GLU A 6 -18.31 -1.12 -16.82
C GLU A 6 -17.74 -1.49 -15.44
N LEU A 7 -18.61 -1.66 -14.44
CA LEU A 7 -18.22 -2.11 -13.10
C LEU A 7 -17.57 -3.51 -13.12
N ASN A 8 -18.13 -4.45 -13.89
CA ASN A 8 -17.59 -5.79 -14.02
C ASN A 8 -16.25 -5.82 -14.77
N ALA A 9 -16.11 -5.04 -15.84
CA ALA A 9 -14.86 -4.90 -16.58
C ALA A 9 -13.76 -4.33 -15.67
N GLY A 10 -14.09 -3.31 -14.88
CA GLY A 10 -13.15 -2.73 -13.94
C GLY A 10 -12.71 -3.65 -12.81
N ARG A 11 -13.65 -4.42 -12.23
CA ARG A 11 -13.32 -5.48 -11.26
C ARG A 11 -12.42 -6.54 -11.87
N ALA A 12 -12.69 -6.98 -13.09
CA ALA A 12 -11.84 -7.91 -13.82
C ALA A 12 -10.44 -7.33 -14.06
N SER A 13 -10.32 -6.06 -14.44
CA SER A 13 -9.03 -5.38 -14.63
C SER A 13 -8.21 -5.32 -13.33
N MET A 14 -8.85 -5.08 -12.17
CA MET A 14 -8.16 -5.11 -10.88
C MET A 14 -7.58 -6.50 -10.56
N ILE A 15 -8.34 -7.57 -10.83
CA ILE A 15 -7.87 -8.96 -10.64
C ILE A 15 -6.66 -9.25 -11.54
N VAL A 16 -6.73 -8.85 -12.82
CA VAL A 16 -5.64 -9.04 -13.77
C VAL A 16 -4.38 -8.29 -13.34
N LEU A 17 -4.51 -7.02 -12.91
CA LEU A 17 -3.38 -6.27 -12.36
C LEU A 17 -2.78 -6.93 -11.12
N GLY A 18 -3.62 -7.45 -10.22
CA GLY A 18 -3.16 -8.21 -9.05
C GLY A 18 -2.36 -9.45 -9.44
N LEU A 19 -2.83 -10.21 -10.43
CA LEU A 19 -2.10 -11.37 -10.96
C LEU A 19 -0.75 -10.96 -11.59
N ILE A 20 -0.73 -9.89 -12.37
CA ILE A 20 0.52 -9.36 -12.97
C ILE A 20 1.52 -8.98 -11.87
N ALA A 21 1.05 -8.29 -10.81
CA ALA A 21 1.90 -7.93 -9.67
C ALA A 21 2.46 -9.17 -8.95
N LEU A 22 1.64 -10.21 -8.74
CA LEU A 22 2.08 -11.47 -8.13
C LEU A 22 3.10 -12.21 -8.98
N VAL A 23 2.93 -12.24 -10.30
CA VAL A 23 3.89 -12.85 -11.23
C VAL A 23 5.21 -12.08 -11.19
N ALA A 24 5.16 -10.74 -11.27
CA ALA A 24 6.36 -9.92 -11.18
C ALA A 24 7.09 -10.13 -9.85
N LEU A 25 6.35 -10.21 -8.73
CA LEU A 25 6.91 -10.54 -7.42
C LEU A 25 7.55 -11.93 -7.41
N GLY A 26 6.89 -12.93 -7.98
CA GLY A 26 7.41 -14.30 -8.08
C GLY A 26 8.72 -14.38 -8.86
N VAL A 27 8.84 -13.60 -9.95
CA VAL A 27 10.09 -13.49 -10.72
C VAL A 27 11.22 -12.91 -9.87
N LEU A 28 10.96 -11.81 -9.13
CA LEU A 28 11.96 -11.21 -8.26
C LEU A 28 12.37 -12.14 -7.10
N VAL A 29 11.41 -12.87 -6.53
CA VAL A 29 11.69 -13.87 -5.48
C VAL A 29 12.53 -15.02 -6.04
N TYR A 30 12.20 -15.52 -7.24
CA TYR A 30 12.97 -16.58 -7.89
C TYR A 30 14.39 -16.14 -8.24
N GLU A 31 14.54 -14.94 -8.79
CA GLU A 31 15.85 -14.32 -9.04
C GLU A 31 16.65 -14.24 -7.75
N TYR A 32 16.06 -13.69 -6.69
CA TYR A 32 16.72 -13.59 -5.39
C TYR A 32 17.15 -14.95 -4.82
N VAL A 33 16.30 -15.97 -4.93
CA VAL A 33 16.65 -17.32 -4.42
C VAL A 33 17.80 -17.94 -5.20
N THR A 34 17.91 -17.67 -6.51
CA THR A 34 18.90 -18.28 -7.40
C THR A 34 20.22 -17.51 -7.47
N THR A 35 20.17 -16.19 -7.50
CA THR A 35 21.35 -15.33 -7.71
C THR A 35 21.72 -14.49 -6.48
N LYS A 36 20.87 -14.46 -5.45
CA LYS A 36 21.01 -13.57 -4.27
C LYS A 36 21.00 -12.08 -4.61
N ASP A 37 20.50 -11.74 -5.79
CA ASP A 37 20.41 -10.37 -6.29
C ASP A 37 19.03 -10.10 -6.91
N VAL A 38 18.65 -8.83 -7.02
CA VAL A 38 17.34 -8.39 -7.55
C VAL A 38 17.57 -7.29 -8.58
N ASN A 39 17.91 -7.68 -9.81
CA ASN A 39 18.29 -6.74 -10.86
C ASN A 39 17.35 -6.73 -12.06
N ASN A 40 16.28 -7.54 -12.05
CA ASN A 40 15.29 -7.53 -13.11
C ASN A 40 14.43 -6.26 -13.07
N GLY A 41 14.96 -5.19 -13.68
CA GLY A 41 14.31 -3.88 -13.77
C GLY A 41 12.93 -3.92 -14.41
N TRP A 42 12.67 -4.85 -15.33
CA TRP A 42 11.35 -5.02 -15.94
C TRP A 42 10.31 -5.53 -14.94
N ALA A 43 10.67 -6.50 -14.10
CA ALA A 43 9.79 -6.98 -13.05
C ALA A 43 9.54 -5.89 -11.99
N ILE A 44 10.57 -5.11 -11.62
CA ILE A 44 10.42 -3.95 -10.71
C ILE A 44 9.48 -2.90 -11.30
N LEU A 45 9.69 -2.49 -12.55
CA LEU A 45 8.84 -1.51 -13.25
C LEU A 45 7.41 -2.01 -13.38
N THR A 46 7.22 -3.29 -13.67
CA THR A 46 5.88 -3.90 -13.77
C THR A 46 5.17 -3.88 -12.42
N LEU A 47 5.90 -4.16 -11.33
CA LEU A 47 5.34 -4.15 -9.97
C LEU A 47 4.92 -2.73 -9.55
N LEU A 48 5.77 -1.73 -9.79
CA LEU A 48 5.44 -0.32 -9.55
C LEU A 48 4.30 0.17 -10.46
N GLY A 49 4.36 -0.14 -11.74
CA GLY A 49 3.36 0.25 -12.73
C GLY A 49 1.99 -0.36 -12.46
N SER A 50 1.95 -1.64 -12.05
CA SER A 50 0.71 -2.32 -11.67
C SER A 50 0.06 -1.70 -10.44
N GLY A 51 0.84 -1.30 -9.43
CA GLY A 51 0.34 -0.58 -8.26
C GLY A 51 -0.22 0.80 -8.62
N GLY A 52 0.48 1.55 -9.47
CA GLY A 52 0.00 2.85 -9.97
C GLY A 52 -1.30 2.73 -10.79
N MET A 53 -1.36 1.75 -11.70
CA MET A 53 -2.55 1.45 -12.49
C MET A 53 -3.72 1.01 -11.61
N LEU A 54 -3.47 0.21 -10.58
CA LEU A 54 -4.50 -0.23 -9.63
C LEU A 54 -5.09 0.98 -8.87
N ALA A 55 -4.25 1.91 -8.42
CA ALA A 55 -4.70 3.14 -7.78
C ALA A 55 -5.55 4.02 -8.73
N LEU A 56 -5.15 4.12 -10.01
CA LEU A 56 -5.93 4.84 -11.02
C LEU A 56 -7.27 4.17 -11.31
N LEU A 57 -7.30 2.83 -11.46
CA LEU A 57 -8.55 2.10 -11.69
C LEU A 57 -9.50 2.18 -10.49
N MET A 58 -8.98 2.09 -9.26
CA MET A 58 -9.79 2.32 -8.06
C MET A 58 -10.43 3.71 -8.07
N ARG A 59 -9.69 4.73 -8.50
CA ARG A 59 -10.21 6.10 -8.64
C ARG A 59 -11.25 6.24 -9.76
N MET A 60 -11.08 5.52 -10.88
CA MET A 60 -11.97 5.63 -12.04
C MET A 60 -13.26 4.81 -11.92
N ILE A 61 -13.19 3.64 -11.26
CA ILE A 61 -14.24 2.61 -11.32
C ILE A 61 -14.91 2.38 -9.96
N GLY A 62 -14.16 2.52 -8.85
CA GLY A 62 -14.66 2.16 -7.51
C GLY A 62 -15.85 2.99 -7.02
N GLY A 63 -16.18 4.11 -7.68
CA GLY A 63 -17.08 5.09 -7.09
C GLY A 63 -16.49 5.65 -5.79
N ALA A 64 -17.25 6.53 -5.13
CA ALA A 64 -16.88 6.97 -3.80
C ALA A 64 -17.12 5.82 -2.81
N GLU A 65 -16.07 5.06 -2.48
CA GLU A 65 -16.12 4.09 -1.38
C GLU A 65 -15.68 4.76 -0.08
N ALA A 66 -16.32 4.36 1.02
CA ALA A 66 -15.86 4.76 2.35
C ALA A 66 -14.43 4.24 2.59
N PRO A 67 -13.58 5.02 3.29
CA PRO A 67 -12.27 4.54 3.66
C PRO A 67 -12.40 3.27 4.50
N LYS A 68 -11.50 2.30 4.29
CA LYS A 68 -11.50 1.02 5.00
C LYS A 68 -10.21 0.85 5.78
N THR A 69 -10.27 0.18 6.91
CA THR A 69 -9.06 -0.28 7.62
C THR A 69 -8.36 -1.38 6.83
N PHE A 70 -7.15 -1.73 7.22
CA PHE A 70 -6.42 -2.87 6.63
C PHE A 70 -7.21 -4.19 6.65
N LEU A 71 -8.07 -4.40 7.67
CA LEU A 71 -8.94 -5.58 7.80
C LEU A 71 -10.27 -5.45 7.03
N GLY A 72 -10.46 -4.38 6.26
CA GLY A 72 -11.66 -4.14 5.46
C GLY A 72 -12.85 -3.57 6.24
N LYS A 73 -12.67 -3.15 7.50
CA LYS A 73 -13.74 -2.46 8.26
C LYS A 73 -13.93 -1.07 7.65
N GLU A 74 -15.15 -0.75 7.22
CA GLU A 74 -15.50 0.59 6.77
C GLU A 74 -15.39 1.61 7.92
N LEU A 75 -14.83 2.77 7.60
CA LEU A 75 -14.62 3.89 8.52
C LEU A 75 -15.68 4.97 8.28
N PRO A 76 -16.06 5.70 9.34
CA PRO A 76 -17.06 6.76 9.25
C PRO A 76 -16.64 7.86 8.27
N THR A 77 -17.56 8.34 7.43
CA THR A 77 -17.28 9.36 6.42
C THR A 77 -17.65 10.76 6.86
N GLU A 78 -18.40 10.91 7.95
CA GLU A 78 -18.94 12.20 8.38
C GLU A 78 -17.82 13.21 8.69
N ASP A 79 -18.14 14.49 8.54
CA ASP A 79 -17.23 15.61 8.84
C ASP A 79 -17.22 16.01 10.32
N THR A 80 -17.58 15.10 11.23
CA THR A 80 -17.57 15.35 12.67
C THR A 80 -16.17 15.15 13.27
N SER A 81 -15.90 15.78 14.41
CA SER A 81 -14.61 15.63 15.11
C SER A 81 -14.38 14.19 15.58
N GLU A 82 -15.44 13.50 15.99
CA GLU A 82 -15.39 12.11 16.45
C GLU A 82 -15.04 11.15 15.30
N ALA A 83 -15.73 11.27 14.16
CA ALA A 83 -15.44 10.47 12.96
C ALA A 83 -14.00 10.67 12.47
N LYS A 84 -13.53 11.93 12.43
CA LYS A 84 -12.13 12.25 12.09
C LYS A 84 -11.12 11.63 13.06
N ALA A 85 -11.44 11.61 14.36
CA ALA A 85 -10.57 10.99 15.36
C ALA A 85 -10.51 9.46 15.18
N GLU A 86 -11.63 8.81 14.89
CA GLU A 86 -11.67 7.37 14.58
C GLU A 86 -10.85 7.05 13.32
N ARG A 87 -11.02 7.81 12.23
CA ARG A 87 -10.23 7.64 11.00
C ARG A 87 -8.73 7.79 11.24
N LYS A 88 -8.31 8.86 11.92
CA LYS A 88 -6.89 9.09 12.25
C LYS A 88 -6.31 7.96 13.10
N ARG A 89 -7.07 7.46 14.09
CA ARG A 89 -6.66 6.34 14.92
C ARG A 89 -6.49 5.07 14.09
N ALA A 90 -7.43 4.78 13.18
CA ALA A 90 -7.31 3.66 12.27
C ALA A 90 -6.07 3.77 11.38
N TYR A 91 -5.82 4.95 10.78
CA TYR A 91 -4.62 5.17 9.95
C TYR A 91 -3.32 4.99 10.73
N LEU A 92 -3.27 5.42 12.00
CA LEU A 92 -2.12 5.21 12.89
C LEU A 92 -1.89 3.72 13.16
N ILE A 93 -2.94 2.97 13.47
CA ILE A 93 -2.85 1.53 13.75
C ILE A 93 -2.38 0.78 12.49
N ASP A 94 -3.00 1.07 11.35
CA ASP A 94 -2.66 0.43 10.08
C ASP A 94 -1.20 0.74 9.67
N ALA A 95 -0.73 1.98 9.87
CA ALA A 95 0.67 2.34 9.65
C ALA A 95 1.63 1.65 10.61
N GLY A 96 1.24 1.48 11.87
CA GLY A 96 2.02 0.71 12.85
C GLY A 96 2.18 -0.75 12.41
N LEU A 97 1.08 -1.40 12.06
CA LEU A 97 1.08 -2.79 11.60
C LEU A 97 1.90 -2.97 10.33
N PHE A 98 1.73 -2.09 9.34
CA PHE A 98 2.49 -2.12 8.11
C PHE A 98 3.99 -1.92 8.36
N ALA A 99 4.37 -0.93 9.17
CA ALA A 99 5.76 -0.66 9.50
C ALA A 99 6.43 -1.84 10.21
N ILE A 100 5.73 -2.48 11.15
CA ILE A 100 6.21 -3.69 11.83
C ILE A 100 6.39 -4.84 10.83
N ALA A 101 5.41 -5.05 9.94
CA ALA A 101 5.50 -6.10 8.91
C ALA A 101 6.69 -5.89 7.97
N ILE A 102 6.90 -4.65 7.48
CA ILE A 102 8.04 -4.30 6.64
C ILE A 102 9.36 -4.44 7.38
N ALA A 103 9.44 -4.00 8.64
CA ALA A 103 10.64 -4.16 9.45
C ALA A 103 10.98 -5.65 9.66
N ALA A 104 9.99 -6.48 9.97
CA ALA A 104 10.17 -7.93 10.10
C ALA A 104 10.64 -8.58 8.78
N LEU A 105 10.01 -8.23 7.66
CA LEU A 105 10.43 -8.70 6.33
C LEU A 105 11.86 -8.22 5.98
N SER A 106 12.22 -7.00 6.36
CA SER A 106 13.57 -6.47 6.14
C SER A 106 14.62 -7.25 6.92
N VAL A 107 14.34 -7.58 8.20
CA VAL A 107 15.22 -8.43 9.01
C VAL A 107 15.35 -9.82 8.39
N VAL A 108 14.25 -10.45 7.99
CA VAL A 108 14.27 -11.76 7.32
C VAL A 108 15.07 -11.71 6.02
N GLY A 109 14.85 -10.69 5.19
CA GLY A 109 15.60 -10.47 3.95
C GLY A 109 17.10 -10.36 4.20
N LEU A 110 17.51 -9.58 5.20
CA LEU A 110 18.91 -9.44 5.61
C LEU A 110 19.51 -10.76 6.11
N THR A 111 18.74 -11.61 6.80
CA THR A 111 19.24 -12.93 7.23
C THR A 111 19.42 -13.94 6.08
N LEU A 112 18.73 -13.75 4.95
CA LEU A 112 18.72 -14.67 3.82
C LEU A 112 19.66 -14.25 2.66
N GLY A 113 20.17 -13.02 2.70
CA GLY A 113 20.96 -12.39 1.64
C GLY A 113 22.35 -11.97 2.08
N ASP A 114 23.18 -11.56 1.12
CA ASP A 114 24.49 -11.00 1.42
C ASP A 114 24.34 -9.56 1.93
N THR A 115 24.29 -9.42 3.26
CA THR A 115 24.16 -8.13 3.95
C THR A 115 25.16 -7.07 3.50
N GLN A 116 26.32 -7.48 2.97
CA GLN A 116 27.35 -6.53 2.52
C GLN A 116 27.00 -5.81 1.21
N ALA A 117 26.13 -6.37 0.38
CA ALA A 117 25.76 -5.80 -0.92
C ALA A 117 24.66 -4.71 -0.83
N ILE A 118 23.83 -4.76 0.22
CA ILE A 118 22.58 -3.97 0.30
C ILE A 118 22.67 -2.87 1.38
N VAL A 119 23.49 -3.07 2.41
CA VAL A 119 23.60 -2.16 3.54
C VAL A 119 24.75 -1.16 3.30
N PRO A 120 24.47 0.16 3.28
CA PRO A 120 25.52 1.17 3.17
C PRO A 120 26.63 0.94 4.19
N ALA A 121 27.89 1.23 3.83
CA ALA A 121 29.06 0.94 4.68
C ALA A 121 28.93 1.51 6.11
N PHE A 122 28.24 2.64 6.29
CA PHE A 122 28.00 3.27 7.60
C PHE A 122 26.94 2.55 8.47
N LEU A 123 26.18 1.62 7.91
CA LEU A 123 25.18 0.78 8.60
C LEU A 123 25.66 -0.68 8.75
N GLN A 124 26.94 -0.97 8.49
CA GLN A 124 27.49 -2.31 8.69
C GLN A 124 27.67 -2.65 10.18
N GLY A 125 27.50 -3.93 10.52
CA GLY A 125 27.56 -4.44 11.89
C GLY A 125 26.23 -4.34 12.67
N THR A 126 26.19 -4.92 13.87
CA THR A 126 24.95 -5.07 14.67
C THR A 126 24.28 -3.72 14.96
N ALA A 127 25.05 -2.70 15.31
CA ALA A 127 24.51 -1.36 15.59
C ALA A 127 23.90 -0.71 14.34
N GLY A 128 24.55 -0.85 13.18
CA GLY A 128 24.04 -0.30 11.93
C GLY A 128 22.79 -1.02 11.42
N MET A 129 22.68 -2.34 11.61
CA MET A 129 21.46 -3.09 11.34
C MET A 129 20.29 -2.64 12.23
N ILE A 130 20.54 -2.39 13.51
CA ILE A 130 19.52 -1.87 14.44
C ILE A 130 19.05 -0.48 14.00
N VAL A 131 19.99 0.41 13.64
CA VAL A 131 19.66 1.76 13.14
C VAL A 131 18.89 1.68 11.83
N GLY A 132 19.31 0.83 10.88
CA GLY A 132 18.61 0.62 9.62
C GLY A 132 17.19 0.10 9.83
N ALA A 133 16.99 -0.90 10.70
CA ALA A 133 15.67 -1.41 11.04
C ALA A 133 14.79 -0.34 11.70
N ALA A 134 15.34 0.47 12.60
CA ALA A 134 14.62 1.59 13.22
C ALA A 134 14.22 2.66 12.19
N LEU A 135 15.12 3.02 11.27
CA LEU A 135 14.83 3.95 10.19
C LEU A 135 13.76 3.41 9.25
N SER A 136 13.81 2.12 8.87
CA SER A 136 12.77 1.48 8.06
C SER A 136 11.42 1.46 8.77
N LEU A 137 11.40 1.22 10.09
CA LEU A 137 10.18 1.22 10.89
C LEU A 137 9.58 2.64 10.96
N VAL A 138 10.37 3.65 11.29
CA VAL A 138 9.90 5.04 11.37
C VAL A 138 9.51 5.56 9.98
N GLY A 139 10.34 5.33 8.97
CA GLY A 139 10.10 5.75 7.59
C GLY A 139 8.85 5.09 7.01
N GLY A 140 8.74 3.76 7.13
CA GLY A 140 7.57 3.01 6.70
C GLY A 140 6.29 3.47 7.40
N PHE A 141 6.37 3.73 8.71
CA PHE A 141 5.24 4.28 9.47
C PHE A 141 4.79 5.64 8.94
N VAL A 142 5.73 6.60 8.82
CA VAL A 142 5.41 7.97 8.39
C VAL A 142 4.84 7.98 6.97
N ILE A 143 5.47 7.26 6.04
CA ILE A 143 5.03 7.21 4.64
C ILE A 143 3.63 6.58 4.54
N TYR A 144 3.41 5.43 5.19
CA TYR A 144 2.13 4.74 5.10
C TYR A 144 1.01 5.49 5.81
N TYR A 145 1.31 6.13 6.95
CA TYR A 145 0.37 7.02 7.63
C TYR A 145 -0.04 8.19 6.73
N ALA A 146 0.93 8.88 6.13
CA ALA A 146 0.67 9.99 5.23
C ALA A 146 -0.17 9.56 4.01
N PHE A 147 0.15 8.40 3.44
CA PHE A 147 -0.60 7.83 2.34
C PHE A 147 -2.06 7.54 2.73
N ASN A 148 -2.29 6.81 3.83
CA ASN A 148 -3.63 6.50 4.32
C ASN A 148 -4.42 7.75 4.68
N TYR A 149 -3.76 8.75 5.26
CA TYR A 149 -4.39 10.03 5.58
C TYR A 149 -4.86 10.75 4.31
N VAL A 150 -3.99 10.90 3.31
CA VAL A 150 -4.32 11.60 2.06
C VAL A 150 -5.41 10.86 1.28
N VAL A 151 -5.23 9.55 1.07
CA VAL A 151 -6.18 8.74 0.32
C VAL A 151 -7.50 8.61 1.06
N GLY A 152 -7.47 8.28 2.34
CA GLY A 152 -8.67 8.07 3.16
C GLY A 152 -9.51 9.33 3.34
N GLU A 153 -8.89 10.49 3.56
CA GLU A 153 -9.63 11.77 3.65
C GLU A 153 -10.14 12.23 2.28
N SER A 154 -9.46 11.88 1.18
CA SER A 154 -9.98 12.14 -0.17
C SER A 154 -11.21 11.27 -0.47
N ALA A 155 -11.19 10.00 -0.03
CA ALA A 155 -12.28 9.06 -0.19
C ALA A 155 -13.50 9.48 0.62
N SER A 156 -13.34 9.77 1.92
CA SER A 156 -14.43 10.28 2.78
C SER A 156 -15.10 11.52 2.17
N ARG A 157 -14.32 12.52 1.74
CA ARG A 157 -14.87 13.71 1.07
C ARG A 157 -15.59 13.40 -0.24
N SER A 158 -15.14 12.40 -0.99
CA SER A 158 -15.81 12.00 -2.24
C SER A 158 -17.16 11.36 -1.98
N VAL A 159 -17.30 10.59 -0.89
CA VAL A 159 -18.55 9.95 -0.47
C VAL A 159 -19.55 11.01 -0.04
N GLU A 160 -19.15 11.90 0.86
CA GLU A 160 -20.00 12.99 1.36
C GLU A 160 -20.50 13.90 0.23
N LYS A 161 -19.61 14.26 -0.71
CA LYS A 161 -20.01 15.04 -1.90
C LYS A 161 -21.04 14.33 -2.76
N ARG A 162 -21.03 13.00 -2.79
CA ARG A 162 -21.97 12.19 -3.58
C ARG A 162 -23.30 12.05 -2.85
N LEU A 163 -23.27 11.80 -1.54
CA LEU A 163 -24.47 11.78 -0.70
C LEU A 163 -25.21 13.12 -0.77
N ALA A 164 -24.50 14.24 -0.62
CA ALA A 164 -25.09 15.58 -0.72
C ALA A 164 -25.71 15.89 -2.09
N ARG A 165 -25.30 15.22 -3.17
CA ARG A 165 -25.94 15.36 -4.50
C ARG A 165 -27.24 14.58 -4.56
N TYR A 166 -27.29 13.37 -4.01
CA TYR A 166 -28.51 12.58 -3.94
C TYR A 166 -29.57 13.22 -3.05
N ASP A 167 -29.18 13.86 -1.95
CA ASP A 167 -30.12 14.57 -1.07
C ASP A 167 -30.68 15.87 -1.68
N ALA A 168 -30.03 16.39 -2.74
CA ALA A 168 -30.42 17.62 -3.42
C ALA A 168 -31.31 17.39 -4.66
N GLU A 169 -31.47 16.13 -5.09
CA GLU A 169 -32.36 15.68 -6.17
C GLU A 169 -33.73 15.23 -5.63
#